data_AF-A0A955B4A6-F1
#
_entry.id   AF-A0A955B4A6-F1
#
_cell.length_a   1.000
_cell.length_b   1.000
_cell.length_c   1.000
_cell.angle_alpha   90.00
_cell.angle_beta   90.00
_cell.angle_gamma   90.00
#
_symmetry.space_group_name_H-M   'P 1'
#
loop_
_entity.id
_entity.type
_entity.pdbx_description
1 polymer ?
#
loop_
_entity_poly.entity_id
_entity_poly.type
_entity_poly.pdbx_seq_one_letter_code
_entity_poly.pdbx_strand_id
1 'polypeptide(L)'
;MSNSKPTPIDRVQIYPITAAIWKNVNESGQVFYGFTLERSYKKSDGSYESTGSFGLSDALLIAKVADIVDSRIRKLYDADRQAARTESNLDRDVA
;
A
#
# COMPACT_ATOMS: atom_id res chain seq x y z
N MET A 1 14.86 -17.18 10.62
CA MET A 1 13.80 -16.17 10.44
C MET A 1 14.40 -14.97 9.74
N SER A 2 14.12 -14.75 8.45
CA SER A 2 14.60 -13.56 7.74
C SER A 2 13.91 -12.33 8.32
N ASN A 3 14.67 -11.50 9.01
CA ASN A 3 14.23 -10.27 9.67
C ASN A 3 14.02 -9.15 8.63
N SER A 4 13.20 -9.39 7.60
CA SER A 4 12.93 -8.39 6.58
C SER A 4 12.00 -7.34 7.19
N LYS A 5 12.48 -6.09 7.28
CA LYS A 5 11.62 -4.96 7.61
C LYS A 5 10.42 -4.98 6.66
N PRO A 6 9.19 -4.72 7.14
CA PRO A 6 8.05 -4.59 6.26
C PRO A 6 8.40 -3.54 5.21
N THR A 7 8.20 -3.88 3.95
CA THR A 7 8.39 -2.98 2.82
C THR A 7 7.03 -2.76 2.17
N PRO A 8 6.77 -1.54 1.66
CA PRO A 8 5.56 -1.31 0.91
C PRO A 8 5.59 -2.12 -0.38
N ILE A 9 4.49 -2.79 -0.68
CA ILE A 9 4.33 -3.63 -1.87
C ILE A 9 4.00 -2.81 -3.12
N ASP A 10 3.54 -1.58 -2.93
CA ASP A 10 3.22 -0.66 -4.02
C ASP A 10 3.26 0.80 -3.54
N ARG A 11 3.40 1.73 -4.48
CA ARG A 11 3.37 3.18 -4.23
C ARG A 11 2.57 3.92 -5.29
N VAL A 12 1.76 4.87 -4.84
CA VAL A 12 1.03 5.83 -5.68
C VAL A 12 1.62 7.20 -5.41
N GLN A 13 1.99 7.95 -6.45
CA GLN A 13 2.52 9.30 -6.28
C GLN A 13 1.83 10.26 -7.23
N ILE A 14 1.35 11.37 -6.67
CA ILE A 14 1.06 12.59 -7.41
C ILE A 14 1.74 13.70 -6.63
N TYR A 15 2.87 14.19 -7.14
CA TYR A 15 3.75 15.10 -6.39
C TYR A 15 2.99 16.33 -5.86
N PRO A 16 3.17 16.72 -4.58
CA PRO A 16 4.16 16.20 -3.62
C PRO A 16 3.67 15.04 -2.73
N ILE A 17 2.49 14.47 -2.99
CA ILE A 17 1.89 13.43 -2.13
C ILE A 17 2.25 12.04 -2.65
N THR A 18 2.71 11.19 -1.74
CA THR A 18 2.99 9.78 -1.97
C THR A 18 2.15 8.95 -1.01
N ALA A 19 1.50 7.89 -1.52
CA ALA A 19 0.95 6.82 -0.72
C ALA A 19 1.82 5.57 -0.85
N ALA A 20 2.12 4.92 0.27
CA ALA A 20 2.75 3.61 0.30
C ALA A 20 1.72 2.57 0.75
N ILE A 21 1.57 1.48 0.00
CA ILE A 21 0.62 0.40 0.25
C ILE A 21 1.35 -0.77 0.90
N TRP A 22 0.77 -1.34 1.94
CA TRP A 22 1.36 -2.38 2.78
C TRP A 22 0.45 -3.61 2.76
N LYS A 23 1.05 -4.79 2.57
CA LYS A 23 0.38 -6.08 2.78
C LYS A 23 0.73 -6.58 4.17
N ASN A 24 -0.28 -6.92 4.95
CA ASN A 24 -0.13 -7.44 6.29
C ASN A 24 -0.86 -8.78 6.41
N VAL A 25 -0.40 -9.61 7.32
CA VAL A 25 -1.02 -10.90 7.65
C VAL A 25 -1.16 -10.93 9.17
N ASN A 26 -2.37 -11.19 9.66
CA ASN A 26 -2.60 -11.33 11.11
C ASN A 26 -2.20 -12.73 11.60
N GLU A 27 -2.32 -12.97 12.91
CA GLU A 27 -1.97 -14.25 13.54
C GLU A 27 -2.80 -15.44 13.00
N SER A 28 -4.01 -15.19 12.49
CA SER A 28 -4.85 -16.23 11.88
C SER A 28 -4.58 -16.47 10.40
N GLY A 29 -3.55 -15.83 9.82
CA GLY A 29 -3.21 -15.96 8.40
C GLY A 29 -4.09 -15.12 7.46
N GLN A 30 -4.98 -14.29 8.00
CA GLN A 30 -5.81 -13.41 7.18
C GLN A 30 -5.01 -12.22 6.66
N VAL A 31 -5.04 -12.04 5.34
CA VAL A 31 -4.44 -10.88 4.68
C VAL A 31 -5.32 -9.64 4.83
N PHE A 32 -4.68 -8.50 5.11
CA PHE A 32 -5.28 -7.18 4.99
C PHE A 32 -4.28 -6.17 4.43
N TYR A 33 -4.79 -5.17 3.73
CA TYR A 33 -3.98 -4.09 3.16
C TYR A 33 -4.24 -2.79 3.90
N GLY A 34 -3.16 -2.04 4.10
CA GLY A 34 -3.20 -0.67 4.62
C GLY A 34 -2.38 0.26 3.74
N PHE A 35 -2.50 1.56 3.96
CA PHE A 35 -1.66 2.54 3.29
C PHE A 35 -1.28 3.69 4.23
N THR A 36 -0.15 4.32 3.93
CA THR A 36 0.31 5.55 4.60
C THR A 36 0.41 6.65 3.56
N LEU A 37 0.13 7.89 3.95
CA LEU A 37 0.33 9.08 3.11
C LEU A 37 1.47 9.92 3.67
N GLU A 38 2.26 10.48 2.76
CA GLU A 38 3.31 11.43 3.09
C GLU A 38 3.36 12.55 2.06
N ARG A 39 3.72 13.76 2.51
CA ARG A 39 4.00 14.91 1.68
C ARG A 39 5.49 15.17 1.65
N SER A 40 6.09 15.19 0.46
CA SER A 40 7.48 15.59 0.30
C SER A 40 7.63 17.11 0.26
N TYR A 41 8.68 17.63 0.88
CA TYR A 41 9.05 19.04 0.79
C TYR A 41 10.56 19.21 0.78
N LYS A 42 11.01 20.30 0.16
CA LYS A 42 12.42 20.68 0.11
C LYS A 42 12.78 21.51 1.33
N LYS A 43 13.82 21.12 2.06
CA LYS A 43 14.44 21.88 3.16
C LYS A 43 15.29 23.02 2.61
N SER A 44 15.70 23.93 3.51
CA SER A 44 16.58 25.06 3.19
C SER A 44 17.95 24.64 2.66
N ASP A 45 18.47 23.50 3.11
CA ASP A 45 19.73 22.90 2.63
C ASP A 45 19.61 22.24 1.24
N GLY A 46 18.42 22.24 0.65
CA GLY A 46 18.13 21.66 -0.65
C GLY A 46 17.82 20.17 -0.66
N SER A 47 17.94 19.47 0.47
CA SER A 47 17.51 18.09 0.62
C SER A 47 15.99 17.99 0.78
N TYR A 48 15.43 16.81 0.50
CA TYR A 48 14.00 16.55 0.64
C TYR A 48 13.73 15.76 1.92
N GLU A 49 12.61 16.10 2.57
CA GLU A 49 12.04 15.33 3.68
C GLU A 49 10.58 14.99 3.37
N SER A 50 9.99 14.12 4.19
CA SER A 50 8.56 13.84 4.16
C SER A 50 7.88 14.12 5.49
N THR A 51 6.57 14.40 5.45
CA THR A 51 5.74 14.63 6.64
C THR A 51 4.36 14.00 6.47
N GLY A 52 3.76 13.58 7.59
CA GLY A 52 2.36 13.15 7.65
C GLY A 52 1.38 14.29 7.97
N SER A 53 1.87 15.54 8.03
CA SER A 53 1.04 16.73 8.25
C SER A 53 0.64 17.34 6.91
N PHE A 54 -0.64 17.65 6.76
CA PHE A 54 -1.22 18.14 5.51
C PHE A 54 -1.93 19.48 5.71
N GLY A 55 -1.83 20.36 4.72
CA GLY A 55 -2.59 21.61 4.65
C GLY A 55 -3.82 21.48 3.76
N LEU A 56 -4.65 22.53 3.73
CA LEU A 56 -5.82 22.61 2.86
C LEU A 56 -5.46 22.42 1.38
N SER A 57 -4.29 22.90 0.94
CA SER A 57 -3.81 22.74 -0.44
C SER A 57 -3.57 21.28 -0.85
N ASP A 58 -3.31 20.40 0.11
CA ASP A 58 -3.04 18.99 -0.15
C ASP A 58 -4.32 18.15 -0.23
N ALA A 59 -5.46 18.66 0.26
CA ALA A 59 -6.69 17.88 0.47
C ALA A 59 -7.23 17.21 -0.80
N LEU A 60 -7.36 17.97 -1.90
CA LEU A 60 -7.87 17.42 -3.17
C LEU A 60 -6.86 16.48 -3.84
N LEU A 61 -5.56 16.71 -3.60
CA LEU A 61 -4.52 15.84 -4.12
C LEU A 61 -4.51 14.50 -3.39
N ILE A 62 -4.66 14.54 -2.06
CA ILE A 62 -4.85 13.36 -1.21
C ILE A 62 -6.09 12.59 -1.65
N ALA A 63 -7.21 13.26 -1.92
CA ALA A 63 -8.43 12.60 -2.39
C ALA A 63 -8.18 11.80 -3.68
N LYS A 64 -7.46 12.38 -4.66
CA LYS A 64 -7.10 11.69 -5.90
C LYS A 64 -6.13 10.52 -5.67
N VAL A 65 -5.14 10.70 -4.81
CA VAL A 65 -4.21 9.62 -4.45
C VAL A 65 -4.97 8.49 -3.75
N ALA A 66 -5.87 8.81 -2.83
CA ALA A 66 -6.68 7.84 -2.09
C ALA A 66 -7.62 7.04 -3.01
N ASP A 67 -8.21 7.68 -4.01
CA ASP A 67 -9.04 7.00 -5.03
C ASP A 67 -8.23 5.95 -5.83
N ILE A 68 -7.02 6.31 -6.25
CA ILE A 68 -6.10 5.37 -6.92
C ILE A 68 -5.71 4.25 -5.96
N VAL A 69 -5.39 4.57 -4.71
CA VAL A 69 -5.03 3.56 -3.69
C VAL A 69 -6.16 2.56 -3.45
N ASP A 70 -7.40 3.01 -3.32
CA ASP A 70 -8.58 2.14 -3.18
C ASP A 70 -8.66 1.15 -4.36
N SER A 71 -8.56 1.68 -5.59
CA SER A 71 -8.58 0.87 -6.81
C SER A 71 -7.47 -0.18 -6.84
N ARG A 72 -6.26 0.18 -6.38
CA ARG A 72 -5.13 -0.76 -6.33
C ARG A 72 -5.29 -1.81 -5.24
N ILE A 73 -5.74 -1.43 -4.04
CA ILE A 73 -5.98 -2.35 -2.93
C ILE A 73 -7.07 -3.37 -3.28
N ARG A 74 -8.15 -2.97 -3.97
CA ARG A 74 -9.18 -3.92 -4.43
C ARG A 74 -8.61 -4.98 -5.36
N LYS A 75 -7.78 -4.58 -6.33
CA LYS A 75 -7.09 -5.52 -7.23
C LYS A 75 -6.18 -6.48 -6.48
N LEU A 76 -5.48 -5.98 -5.45
CA LEU A 76 -4.63 -6.81 -4.59
C LEU A 76 -5.45 -7.85 -3.81
N TYR A 77 -6.59 -7.44 -3.23
CA TYR A 77 -7.52 -8.39 -2.60
C TYR A 77 -8.04 -9.45 -3.58
N ASP A 78 -8.40 -9.06 -4.81
CA ASP A 78 -8.89 -10.00 -5.81
C ASP A 78 -7.80 -10.98 -6.25
N ALA A 79 -6.56 -10.52 -6.41
CA ALA A 79 -5.42 -11.36 -6.73
C ALA A 79 -5.13 -12.39 -5.63
N ASP A 80 -5.11 -11.96 -4.36
CA ASP A 80 -4.89 -12.87 -3.23
C ASP A 80 -6.03 -13.90 -3.08
N ARG A 81 -7.29 -13.49 -3.33
CA ARG A 81 -8.43 -14.42 -3.34
C ARG A 81 -8.32 -15.45 -4.47
N GLN A 82 -7.85 -15.04 -5.65
CA GLN A 82 -7.63 -15.97 -6.76
C GLN A 82 -6.49 -16.93 -6.43
N ALA A 83 -5.38 -16.45 -5.88
CA ALA A 83 -4.27 -17.30 -5.44
C ALA A 83 -4.73 -18.36 -4.43
N ALA A 84 -5.46 -17.97 -3.38
CA ALA A 84 -5.99 -18.90 -2.39
C ALA A 84 -6.94 -19.95 -2.98
N ARG A 85 -7.74 -19.58 -3.99
CA ARG A 85 -8.61 -20.53 -4.71
C ARG A 85 -7.80 -21.50 -5.58
N THR A 86 -6.79 -21.00 -6.28
CA THR A 86 -5.92 -21.82 -7.13
C THR A 86 -5.13 -22.81 -6.30
N GLU A 87 -4.57 -22.39 -5.16
CA GLU A 87 -3.88 -23.27 -4.21
C GLU A 87 -4.81 -24.37 -3.69
N SER A 88 -6.03 -24.00 -3.24
CA SER A 88 -7.01 -24.98 -2.80
C SER A 88 -7.45 -25.96 -3.88
N ASN A 89 -7.44 -25.56 -5.16
CA ASN A 89 -7.79 -26.45 -6.26
C ASN A 89 -6.64 -27.41 -6.57
N LEU A 90 -5.40 -26.91 -6.55
CA LEU A 90 -4.21 -27.74 -6.75
C LEU A 90 -4.10 -28.81 -5.66
N ASP A 91 -4.32 -28.46 -4.39
CA ASP A 91 -4.28 -29.41 -3.28
C ASP A 91 -5.33 -30.54 -3.42
N ARG A 92 -6.45 -30.28 -4.09
CA ARG A 92 -7.50 -31.29 -4.35
C ARG A 92 -7.16 -32.22 -5.49
N ASP A 93 -6.41 -31.77 -6.49
CA ASP A 93 -6.08 -32.57 -7.68
C ASP A 93 -4.90 -33.53 -7.43
N VAL A 94 -4.14 -33.33 -6.34
CA VAL A 94 -2.95 -34.13 -5.96
C VAL A 94 -3.27 -35.18 -4.88
N ALA A 95 -4.47 -35.15 -4.30
CA ALA A 95 -4.95 -36.06 -3.25
C ALA A 95 -5.83 -37.19 -3.82
#